data_AF-A0A6B3HTT7-F1
#
_entry.id   AF-A0A6B3HTT7-F1
#
_cell.length_a   1.000
_cell.length_b   1.000
_cell.length_c   1.000
_cell.angle_alpha   90.00
_cell.angle_beta   90.00
_cell.angle_gamma   90.00
#
_symmetry.space_group_name_H-M   'P 1'
#
loop_
_entity.id
_entity.type
_entity.pdbx_description
1 polymer ?
#
loop_
_entity_poly.entity_id
_entity_poly.type
_entity_poly.pdbx_seq_one_letter_code
_entity_poly.pdbx_strand_id
1 'polypeptide(L)'
;RAVLDRLEAGEPVLLEIDLQGARLVRQSMSDARLVFLAPPSWEELVRRLTGRGTEAPDVIERRLTAAKVELAAEAEFDTTLVNTSVED
;
A
#
# COMPACT_ATOMS: atom_id res chain seq x y z
N ARG A 1 20.81 7.28 -0.88
CA ARG A 1 21.01 8.71 -0.59
C ARG A 1 19.96 9.60 -1.24
N ALA A 2 19.50 9.30 -2.46
CA ALA A 2 18.45 10.07 -3.14
C ALA A 2 17.23 10.53 -2.30
N VAL A 3 16.72 9.70 -1.37
CA VAL A 3 15.63 10.10 -0.46
C VAL A 3 16.09 11.16 0.55
N LEU A 4 17.21 10.93 1.23
CA LEU A 4 17.75 11.84 2.25
C LEU A 4 18.15 13.18 1.63
N ASP A 5 18.81 13.16 0.48
CA ASP A 5 19.27 14.37 -0.21
C ASP A 5 18.08 15.28 -0.57
N ARG A 6 16.93 14.70 -0.95
CA ARG A 6 15.69 15.45 -1.27
C ARG A 6 15.00 15.98 -0.03
N LEU A 7 14.96 15.20 1.05
CA LEU A 7 14.44 15.66 2.33
C LEU A 7 15.28 16.82 2.90
N GLU A 8 16.62 16.75 2.78
CA GLU A 8 17.53 17.82 3.15
C GLU A 8 17.35 19.08 2.30
N ALA A 9 16.95 18.93 1.03
CA ALA A 9 16.56 20.03 0.16
C ALA A 9 15.17 20.62 0.48
N GLY A 10 14.45 20.06 1.47
CA GLY A 10 13.09 20.48 1.84
C GLY A 10 12.01 20.03 0.85
N GLU A 11 12.32 19.09 -0.04
CA GLU A 11 11.36 18.56 -1.00
C GLU A 11 10.51 17.43 -0.37
N PRO A 12 9.19 17.40 -0.62
CA PRO A 12 8.37 16.29 -0.20
C PRO A 12 8.75 15.02 -0.96
N VAL A 13 8.88 13.90 -0.23
CA VAL A 13 9.16 12.58 -0.81
C VAL A 13 7.99 11.65 -0.51
N LEU A 14 7.44 11.05 -1.57
CA LEU A 14 6.45 9.98 -1.48
C LEU A 14 7.10 8.67 -1.88
N LEU A 15 6.95 7.64 -1.04
CA LEU A 15 7.41 6.28 -1.32
C LEU A 15 6.20 5.36 -1.50
N GLU A 16 6.08 4.75 -2.67
CA GLU A 16 5.15 3.66 -2.93
C GLU A 16 5.92 2.34 -2.82
N ILE A 17 5.73 1.63 -1.70
CA ILE A 17 6.45 0.41 -1.35
C ILE A 17 5.50 -0.60 -0.70
N ASP A 18 5.92 -1.87 -0.67
CA ASP A 18 5.15 -2.92 0.00
C ASP A 18 5.20 -2.81 1.54
N LEU A 19 4.45 -3.70 2.21
CA LEU A 19 4.37 -3.75 3.66
C LEU A 19 5.72 -3.95 4.35
N GLN A 20 6.62 -4.75 3.77
CA GLN A 20 7.95 -4.99 4.35
C GLN A 20 8.80 -3.72 4.26
N GLY A 21 8.76 -3.04 3.11
CA GLY A 21 9.38 -1.75 2.92
C GLY A 21 8.87 -0.71 3.91
N ALA A 22 7.55 -0.62 4.09
CA ALA A 22 6.94 0.32 5.03
C ALA A 22 7.43 0.09 6.48
N ARG A 23 7.52 -1.17 6.92
CA ARG A 23 8.06 -1.53 8.24
C ARG A 23 9.53 -1.13 8.40
N LEU A 24 10.36 -1.32 7.37
CA LEU A 24 11.75 -0.88 7.38
C LEU A 24 11.87 0.65 7.46
N VAL A 25 11.01 1.37 6.74
CA VAL A 25 10.94 2.85 6.83
C VAL A 25 10.56 3.27 8.25
N ARG A 26 9.54 2.67 8.87
CA ARG A 26 9.15 2.98 10.25
C ARG A 26 10.30 2.78 11.24
N GLN A 27 11.08 1.72 11.07
CA GLN A 27 12.23 1.43 11.94
C GLN A 27 13.40 2.39 11.74
N SER A 28 13.64 2.83 10.50
CA SER A 28 14.78 3.69 10.13
C SER A 28 14.48 5.19 10.21
N MET A 29 13.22 5.58 10.15
CA MET A 29 12.74 6.96 10.16
C MET A 29 11.40 7.02 10.89
N SER A 30 11.45 7.17 12.23
CA SER A 30 10.26 7.23 13.09
C SER A 30 9.29 8.36 12.71
N ASP A 31 9.85 9.44 12.17
CA ASP A 31 9.12 10.67 11.83
C ASP A 31 8.42 10.56 10.46
N ALA A 32 8.66 9.48 9.72
CA ALA A 32 7.95 9.22 8.48
C ALA A 32 6.46 9.02 8.74
N ARG A 33 5.63 9.65 7.90
CA ARG A 33 4.18 9.43 7.92
C ARG A 33 3.83 8.26 7.02
N LEU A 34 3.21 7.24 7.61
CA LEU A 34 2.81 6.03 6.90
C LEU A 34 1.31 6.10 6.62
N VAL A 35 0.97 5.98 5.33
CA VAL A 35 -0.42 5.96 4.85
C VAL A 35 -0.72 4.59 4.28
N PHE A 36 -1.73 3.91 4.83
CA PHE A 36 -2.25 2.66 4.30
C PHE A 36 -3.26 2.96 3.20
N LEU A 37 -3.10 2.36 2.03
CA LEU A 37 -4.06 2.49 0.92
C LEU A 37 -5.02 1.30 0.95
N ALA A 38 -6.20 1.49 1.54
CA ALA A 38 -7.21 0.44 1.64
C ALA A 38 -8.13 0.43 0.40
N PRO A 39 -8.56 -0.75 -0.08
CA PRO A 39 -9.72 -0.84 -0.96
C PRO A 39 -11.00 -0.44 -0.18
N PRO A 40 -12.06 0.01 -0.86
CA PRO A 40 -13.30 0.42 -0.20
C PRO A 40 -14.08 -0.77 0.38
N SER A 41 -13.86 -1.96 -0.16
CA SER A 41 -14.33 -3.21 0.43
C SER A 41 -13.49 -4.39 -0.07
N TRP A 42 -13.59 -5.52 0.63
CA TRP A 42 -13.03 -6.79 0.16
C TRP A 42 -13.62 -7.21 -1.19
N GLU A 43 -14.93 -7.04 -1.37
CA GLU A 43 -15.64 -7.38 -2.61
C GLU A 43 -15.11 -6.56 -3.79
N GLU A 44 -14.84 -5.27 -3.59
CA GLU A 44 -14.25 -4.41 -4.61
C GLU A 44 -12.83 -4.86 -4.97
N LEU A 45 -12.03 -5.25 -3.98
CA LEU A 45 -10.69 -5.78 -4.23
C LEU A 45 -10.73 -7.06 -5.07
N VAL A 46 -11.60 -8.00 -4.71
CA VAL A 46 -11.83 -9.24 -5.47
C VAL A 46 -12.26 -8.91 -6.90
N ARG A 47 -13.21 -7.98 -7.07
CA ARG A 47 -13.66 -7.50 -8.38
C ARG A 47 -12.51 -6.93 -9.22
N ARG A 48 -11.64 -6.10 -8.64
CA ARG A 48 -10.48 -5.51 -9.34
C ARG A 48 -9.42 -6.54 -9.73
N LEU A 49 -9.16 -7.53 -8.88
CA LEU A 49 -8.20 -8.61 -9.14
C LEU A 49 -8.70 -9.61 -10.18
N THR A 50 -10.00 -9.89 -10.20
CA THR A 50 -10.62 -10.83 -11.17
C THR A 50 -11.00 -10.15 -12.49
N GLY A 51 -11.32 -8.86 -12.46
CA GLY A 51 -11.85 -8.12 -13.60
C GLY A 51 -10.86 -7.89 -14.75
N ARG A 52 -9.55 -8.09 -14.53
CA ARG A 52 -8.54 -7.99 -15.59
C ARG A 52 -8.58 -9.17 -16.57
N GLY A 53 -9.17 -10.31 -16.18
CA GLY A 53 -9.44 -11.45 -17.07
C GLY A 53 -8.23 -12.17 -17.67
N THR A 54 -7.01 -11.74 -17.34
CA THR A 54 -5.75 -12.26 -17.92
C THR A 54 -4.95 -13.13 -16.96
N GLU A 55 -5.36 -13.22 -15.69
CA GLU A 55 -4.64 -13.96 -14.65
C GLU A 55 -5.26 -15.34 -14.43
N ALA A 56 -4.42 -16.35 -14.21
CA ALA A 56 -4.86 -17.70 -13.90
C ALA A 56 -5.48 -17.77 -12.48
N PRO A 57 -6.41 -18.70 -12.22
CA PRO A 57 -7.11 -18.79 -10.93
C PRO A 57 -6.18 -18.94 -9.71
N ASP A 58 -5.09 -19.67 -9.86
CA ASP A 58 -4.08 -19.87 -8.80
C ASP A 58 -3.30 -18.58 -8.47
N VAL A 59 -3.06 -17.74 -9.47
CA VAL A 59 -2.46 -16.42 -9.28
C VAL A 59 -3.41 -15.51 -8.50
N ILE A 60 -4.69 -15.50 -8.86
CA ILE A 60 -5.71 -14.71 -8.16
C ILE A 60 -5.80 -15.12 -6.69
N GLU A 61 -5.84 -16.43 -6.41
CA GLU A 61 -5.91 -16.95 -5.04
C GLU A 61 -4.69 -16.54 -4.20
N ARG A 62 -3.48 -16.61 -4.77
CA ARG A 62 -2.25 -16.14 -4.12
C ARG A 62 -2.31 -14.65 -3.81
N ARG A 63 -2.77 -13.83 -4.75
CA ARG A 63 -2.91 -12.38 -4.56
C ARG A 63 -3.95 -12.04 -3.50
N LEU A 64 -5.09 -12.73 -3.47
CA LEU A 64 -6.09 -12.57 -2.42
C LEU A 64 -5.56 -12.97 -1.05
N THR A 65 -4.76 -14.03 -0.97
CA THR A 65 -4.12 -14.45 0.28
C THR A 65 -3.13 -13.39 0.78
N ALA A 66 -2.28 -12.87 -0.12
CA ALA A 66 -1.37 -11.77 0.21
C ALA A 66 -2.13 -10.53 0.67
N ALA A 67 -3.21 -10.16 -0.02
CA ALA A 67 -4.02 -8.99 0.34
C ALA A 67 -4.65 -9.10 1.74
N LYS A 68 -5.04 -10.30 2.20
CA LYS A 68 -5.53 -10.48 3.58
C LYS A 68 -4.44 -10.16 4.62
N VAL A 69 -3.20 -10.55 4.34
CA VAL A 69 -2.07 -10.25 5.21
C VAL A 69 -1.77 -8.75 5.21
N GLU A 70 -1.82 -8.11 4.05
CA GLU A 70 -1.62 -6.66 3.93
C GLU A 70 -2.72 -5.87 4.65
N LEU A 71 -3.99 -6.24 4.47
CA LEU A 71 -5.12 -5.60 5.14
C LEU A 71 -5.08 -5.77 6.66
N ALA A 72 -4.61 -6.92 7.16
CA ALA A 72 -4.44 -7.13 8.59
C ALA A 72 -3.38 -6.21 9.22
N ALA A 73 -2.47 -5.65 8.42
CA ALA A 73 -1.43 -4.73 8.86
C ALA A 73 -1.87 -3.25 8.85
N GLU A 74 -3.13 -2.95 8.51
CA GLU A 74 -3.67 -1.58 8.45
C GLU A 74 -3.35 -0.77 9.73
N ALA A 75 -3.47 -1.40 10.90
CA ALA A 75 -3.22 -0.77 12.20
C ALA A 75 -1.74 -0.35 12.44
N GLU A 76 -0.80 -0.76 11.59
CA GLU A 76 0.62 -0.35 11.67
C GLU A 76 0.88 1.04 11.07
N PHE A 77 -0.09 1.58 10.33
CA PHE A 77 -0.02 2.86 9.64
C PHE A 77 -0.73 3.94 10.46
N ASP A 78 -0.31 5.20 10.33
CA ASP A 78 -0.95 6.26 11.13
C ASP A 78 -2.19 6.86 10.44
N THR A 79 -2.44 6.55 9.16
CA THR A 79 -3.69 6.90 8.47
C THR A 79 -4.04 5.87 7.41
N THR A 80 -5.34 5.59 7.27
CA THR A 80 -5.89 4.85 6.15
C THR A 80 -6.52 5.81 5.14
N LEU A 81 -6.15 5.67 3.87
CA LEU A 81 -6.82 6.29 2.73
C LEU A 81 -7.60 5.21 1.98
N VAL A 82 -8.90 5.39 1.85
CA VAL A 82 -9.78 4.45 1.16
C VAL A 82 -9.85 4.80 -0.32
N ASN A 83 -9.44 3.87 -1.19
CA ASN A 83 -9.35 4.06 -2.64
C ASN A 83 -10.69 3.78 -3.34
N THR A 84 -11.63 4.73 -3.24
CA THR A 84 -12.95 4.66 -3.89
C THR A 84 -12.88 4.96 -5.38
N SER A 85 -12.43 6.16 -5.74
CA SER A 85 -12.32 6.71 -7.09
C SER A 85 -11.29 7.84 -7.08
N VAL A 86 -10.49 7.95 -8.14
CA VAL A 86 -9.75 9.19 -8.43
C VAL A 86 -10.75 10.07 -9.18
N GLU A 87 -11.52 10.84 -8.44
CA GLU A 87 -12.31 11.93 -9.04
C GLU A 87 -11.39 13.14 -9.18
N ASP A 88 -11.38 13.71 -10.39
CA ASP A 88 -10.43 14.73 -10.89
C ASP A 88 -10.24 15.95 -9.97
#